data_AF-A0A951F965-F1
#
_entry.id   AF-A0A951F965-F1
#
_cell.length_a   1.000
_cell.length_b   1.000
_cell.length_c   1.000
_cell.angle_alpha   90.00
_cell.angle_beta   90.00
_cell.angle_gamma   90.00
#
_symmetry.space_group_name_H-M   'P 1'
#
loop_
_entity.id
_entity.type
_entity.pdbx_description
1 polymer ?
#
loop_
_entity_poly.entity_id
_entity_poly.type
_entity_poly.pdbx_seq_one_letter_code
_entity_poly.pdbx_strand_id
1 'polypeptide(L)'
;MSDYNAWNTAIINEFRANNGKVGGRFEGGTLLLLHTTGARSGVERINPLAYTTDGERFIIIASKGGAPTHPDWYYNILANSAVTIEVGSEHFPARATVAEEPERTRLFEQMAAQMPGFAE
;
A
#
# COMPACT_ATOMS: atom_id res chain seq x y z
N MET A 1 8.00 18.55 11.86
CA MET A 1 7.77 17.34 11.06
C MET A 1 6.72 16.54 11.80
N SER A 2 5.59 16.18 11.20
CA SER A 2 4.53 15.46 11.94
C SER A 2 5.00 14.06 12.34
N ASP A 3 4.49 13.55 13.47
CA ASP A 3 4.81 12.21 13.97
C ASP A 3 4.49 11.11 12.95
N TYR A 4 3.48 11.32 12.11
CA TYR A 4 3.12 10.43 11.00
C TYR A 4 4.24 10.27 9.96
N ASN A 5 4.92 11.37 9.60
CA ASN A 5 6.01 11.33 8.64
C ASN A 5 7.25 10.65 9.23
N ALA A 6 7.52 10.87 10.52
CA ALA A 6 8.62 10.19 11.23
C ALA A 6 8.37 8.69 11.34
N TRP A 7 7.12 8.30 11.64
CA TRP A 7 6.71 6.90 11.71
C TRP A 7 6.82 6.20 10.35
N ASN A 8 6.29 6.78 9.26
CA ASN A 8 6.46 6.20 7.92
C ASN A 8 7.94 6.07 7.53
N THR A 9 8.78 7.04 7.89
CA THR A 9 10.22 7.01 7.58
C THR A 9 10.91 5.84 8.27
N ALA A 10 10.59 5.58 9.54
CA ALA A 10 11.13 4.43 10.27
C ALA A 10 10.73 3.10 9.61
N ILE A 11 9.45 2.93 9.25
CA ILE A 11 8.97 1.73 8.55
C ILE A 11 9.67 1.53 7.21
N ILE A 12 9.84 2.59 6.41
CA ILE A 12 10.53 2.52 5.11
C ILE A 12 11.99 2.10 5.27
N ASN A 13 12.68 2.65 6.28
CA ASN A 13 14.08 2.32 6.52
C ASN A 13 14.24 0.86 6.97
N GLU A 14 13.37 0.39 7.86
CA GLU A 14 13.37 -1.00 8.32
C GLU A 14 13.06 -1.96 7.15
N PHE A 15 12.03 -1.65 6.35
CA PHE A 15 11.67 -2.41 5.16
C PHE A 15 12.88 -2.62 4.23
N ARG A 16 13.59 -1.54 3.90
CA ARG A 16 14.74 -1.58 3.00
C ARG A 16 15.95 -2.28 3.62
N ALA A 17 16.15 -2.15 4.94
CA ALA A 17 17.24 -2.82 5.65
C ALA A 17 17.02 -4.35 5.75
N ASN A 18 15.76 -4.80 5.76
CA ASN A 18 15.38 -6.18 6.06
C ASN A 18 14.72 -6.90 4.88
N ASN A 19 15.03 -6.51 3.64
CA ASN A 19 14.49 -7.13 2.41
C ASN A 19 12.96 -7.28 2.44
N GLY A 20 12.29 -6.19 2.80
CA GLY A 20 10.84 -6.07 2.81
C GLY A 20 10.13 -6.49 4.09
N LYS A 21 10.88 -6.95 5.11
CA LYS A 21 10.31 -7.39 6.39
C LYS A 21 10.34 -6.27 7.41
N VAL A 22 9.22 -6.10 8.13
CA VAL A 22 9.07 -5.08 9.16
C VAL A 22 8.41 -5.72 10.38
N GLY A 23 8.92 -5.44 11.57
CA GLY A 23 8.38 -5.95 12.83
C GLY A 23 7.14 -5.20 13.33
N GLY A 24 6.82 -5.39 14.61
CA GLY A 24 5.70 -4.73 15.27
C GLY A 24 4.37 -5.07 14.62
N ARG A 25 3.59 -4.06 14.22
CA ARG A 25 2.25 -4.27 13.64
C ARG A 25 2.26 -4.96 12.26
N PHE A 26 3.42 -5.06 11.62
CA PHE A 26 3.59 -5.70 10.32
C PHE A 26 4.31 -7.05 10.41
N GLU A 27 4.63 -7.50 11.63
CA GLU A 27 5.37 -8.74 11.85
C GLU A 27 4.59 -9.95 11.30
N GLY A 28 5.29 -10.79 10.52
CA GLY A 28 4.70 -11.96 9.87
C GLY A 28 3.81 -11.64 8.65
N GLY A 29 3.56 -10.36 8.35
CA GLY A 29 2.76 -9.91 7.22
C GLY A 29 3.58 -9.59 5.96
N THR A 30 2.85 -9.31 4.88
CA THR A 30 3.38 -8.80 3.61
C THR A 30 3.26 -7.28 3.57
N LEU A 31 4.36 -6.60 3.22
CA LEU A 31 4.40 -5.15 3.07
C LEU A 31 5.00 -4.80 1.71
N LEU A 32 4.49 -3.74 1.09
CA LEU A 32 5.12 -3.09 -0.05
C LEU A 32 5.22 -1.59 0.19
N LEU A 33 6.18 -0.94 -0.47
CA LEU A 33 6.23 0.52 -0.51
C LEU A 33 5.63 1.00 -1.82
N LEU A 34 4.57 1.81 -1.72
CA LEU A 34 3.92 2.42 -2.88
C LEU A 34 4.44 3.85 -3.08
N HIS A 35 5.06 4.10 -4.23
CA HIS A 35 5.47 5.42 -4.69
C HIS A 35 4.37 6.01 -5.57
N THR A 36 3.87 7.19 -5.19
CA THR A 36 2.87 7.95 -5.95
C THR A 36 3.31 9.39 -6.16
N THR A 37 2.80 10.04 -7.20
CA THR A 37 2.95 11.49 -7.39
C THR A 37 1.77 12.21 -6.73
N GLY A 38 2.04 13.15 -5.81
CA GLY A 38 0.99 13.91 -5.12
C GLY A 38 0.08 14.66 -6.11
N ALA A 39 -1.22 14.33 -6.16
CA ALA A 39 -2.16 14.86 -7.15
C ALA A 39 -2.22 16.41 -7.18
N ARG A 40 -2.04 17.05 -6.04
CA ARG A 40 -2.02 18.52 -5.92
C ARG A 40 -0.62 19.13 -5.97
N SER A 41 0.38 18.40 -5.48
CA SER A 41 1.71 18.96 -5.22
C SER A 41 2.77 18.56 -6.24
N GLY A 42 2.56 17.51 -7.03
CA GLY A 42 3.57 16.94 -7.93
C GLY A 42 4.76 16.26 -7.23
N VAL A 43 4.75 16.21 -5.89
CA VAL A 43 5.84 15.66 -5.06
C VAL A 43 5.64 14.16 -4.87
N GLU A 44 6.72 13.39 -4.96
CA GLU A 44 6.70 11.95 -4.66
C GLU A 44 6.27 11.68 -3.20
N ARG A 45 5.41 10.68 -3.03
CA ARG A 45 4.92 10.20 -1.73
C ARG A 45 5.09 8.70 -1.65
N ILE A 46 5.73 8.23 -0.58
CA ILE A 46 5.97 6.81 -0.30
C ILE A 46 5.07 6.37 0.85
N ASN A 47 4.31 5.30 0.65
CA ASN A 47 3.40 4.76 1.65
C ASN A 47 3.65 3.27 1.86
N PRO A 48 3.94 2.81 3.09
CA PRO A 48 3.99 1.38 3.40
C PRO A 48 2.57 0.82 3.50
N LEU A 49 2.28 -0.23 2.72
CA LEU A 49 0.95 -0.84 2.61
C LEU A 49 1.03 -2.35 2.74
N ALA A 50 0.09 -2.93 3.49
CA ALA A 50 -0.14 -4.36 3.45
C ALA A 50 -0.71 -4.74 2.08
N TYR A 51 -0.33 -5.91 1.56
CA TYR A 51 -0.78 -6.37 0.26
C TYR A 51 -1.05 -7.87 0.21
N THR A 52 -1.87 -8.31 -0.74
CA THR A 52 -1.95 -9.72 -1.17
C THR A 52 -1.69 -9.82 -2.67
N THR A 53 -1.61 -11.03 -3.21
CA THR A 53 -1.39 -11.25 -4.65
C THR A 53 -2.58 -11.96 -5.29
N ASP A 54 -2.85 -11.62 -6.55
CA ASP A 54 -3.80 -12.33 -7.40
C ASP A 54 -3.18 -12.54 -8.79
N GLY A 55 -2.60 -13.72 -8.99
CA GLY A 55 -1.67 -13.97 -10.10
C GLY A 55 -0.42 -13.10 -9.97
N GLU A 56 -0.11 -12.34 -11.02
CA GLU A 56 1.01 -11.40 -11.05
C GLU A 56 0.68 -10.02 -10.47
N ARG A 57 -0.55 -9.81 -9.98
CA ARG A 57 -1.02 -8.52 -9.48
C ARG A 57 -0.81 -8.39 -7.97
N PHE A 58 -0.41 -7.19 -7.55
CA PHE A 58 -0.37 -6.78 -6.15
C PHE A 58 -1.67 -6.06 -5.79
N ILE A 59 -2.31 -6.52 -4.71
CA ILE A 59 -3.61 -6.03 -4.26
C ILE A 59 -3.41 -5.26 -2.97
N ILE A 60 -3.79 -3.98 -2.98
CA ILE A 60 -3.75 -3.08 -1.81
C ILE A 60 -5.15 -2.52 -1.57
N ILE A 61 -5.50 -2.30 -0.30
CA ILE A 61 -6.79 -1.74 0.09
C ILE A 61 -6.57 -0.34 0.69
N ALA A 62 -7.33 0.63 0.18
CA ALA A 62 -7.36 2.01 0.65
C ALA A 62 -8.11 2.17 1.98
N SER A 63 -7.82 1.32 2.98
CA SER A 63 -8.59 1.22 4.23
C SER A 63 -8.35 2.39 5.18
N LYS A 64 -7.12 2.94 5.21
CA LYS A 64 -6.70 4.00 6.15
C LYS A 64 -7.09 3.66 7.60
N GLY A 65 -7.02 2.37 7.97
CA GLY A 65 -7.42 1.89 9.29
C GLY A 65 -8.90 2.11 9.63
N GLY A 66 -9.79 2.05 8.63
CA GLY A 66 -11.23 2.24 8.80
C GLY A 66 -11.67 3.70 8.86
N ALA A 67 -10.77 4.66 8.60
CA ALA A 67 -11.14 6.07 8.58
C ALA A 67 -12.23 6.37 7.53
N PRO A 68 -13.14 7.32 7.78
CA PRO A 68 -14.27 7.63 6.89
C PRO A 68 -13.87 8.29 5.57
N THR A 69 -12.57 8.49 5.33
CA THR A 69 -12.02 9.15 4.14
C THR A 69 -10.94 8.28 3.54
N HIS A 70 -10.85 8.27 2.21
CA HIS A 70 -9.74 7.61 1.53
C HIS A 70 -8.38 8.25 1.91
N PRO A 71 -7.29 7.47 1.86
CA PRO A 71 -5.93 7.99 2.04
C PRO A 71 -5.50 8.81 0.83
N ASP A 72 -4.57 9.76 1.02
CA ASP A 72 -4.14 10.66 -0.05
C ASP A 72 -3.55 9.93 -1.26
N TRP A 73 -2.87 8.79 -1.03
CA TRP A 73 -2.32 7.97 -2.11
C TRP A 73 -3.38 7.40 -3.06
N TYR A 74 -4.62 7.20 -2.58
CA TYR A 74 -5.73 6.76 -3.43
C TYR A 74 -6.06 7.84 -4.47
N TYR A 75 -6.17 9.09 -4.04
CA TYR A 75 -6.40 10.21 -4.95
C TYR A 75 -5.20 10.48 -5.87
N ASN A 76 -3.98 10.21 -5.39
CA ASN A 76 -2.79 10.27 -6.24
C ASN A 76 -2.87 9.26 -7.39
N ILE A 77 -3.27 8.01 -7.13
CA ILE A 77 -3.46 6.97 -8.15
C ILE A 77 -4.56 7.36 -9.14
N LEU A 78 -5.68 7.91 -8.66
CA LEU A 78 -6.76 8.37 -9.54
C LEU A 78 -6.31 9.46 -10.50
N ALA A 79 -5.43 10.36 -10.06
CA ALA A 79 -4.87 11.41 -10.90
C ALA A 79 -3.74 10.92 -11.82
N ASN A 80 -2.93 9.96 -11.36
CA ASN A 80 -1.85 9.35 -12.12
C ASN A 80 -1.66 7.88 -11.74
N SER A 81 -2.02 6.98 -12.66
CA SER A 81 -1.92 5.53 -12.45
C SER A 81 -0.50 4.97 -12.58
N ALA A 82 0.47 5.75 -13.07
CA ALA A 82 1.86 5.33 -13.11
C ALA A 82 2.46 5.43 -11.70
N VAL A 83 2.84 4.29 -11.16
CA VAL A 83 3.40 4.15 -9.80
C VAL A 83 4.68 3.35 -9.86
N THR A 84 5.44 3.39 -8.77
CA THR A 84 6.56 2.46 -8.56
C THR A 84 6.29 1.71 -7.26
N ILE A 85 6.62 0.41 -7.23
CA ILE A 85 6.49 -0.38 -6.02
C ILE A 85 7.82 -1.01 -5.63
N GLU A 86 8.08 -1.04 -4.33
CA GLU A 86 9.14 -1.85 -3.73
C GLU A 86 8.53 -3.07 -3.06
N VAL A 87 9.02 -4.26 -3.41
CA VAL A 87 8.59 -5.55 -2.84
C VAL A 87 9.84 -6.36 -2.53
N GLY A 88 10.07 -6.66 -1.25
CA GLY A 88 11.31 -7.29 -0.84
C GLY A 88 12.51 -6.39 -1.13
N SER A 89 13.42 -6.88 -1.99
CA SER A 89 14.56 -6.12 -2.53
C SER A 89 14.33 -5.59 -3.95
N GLU A 90 13.18 -5.90 -4.55
CA GLU A 90 12.85 -5.50 -5.92
C GLU A 90 12.18 -4.13 -5.93
N HIS A 91 12.46 -3.37 -6.98
CA HIS A 91 11.91 -2.04 -7.19
C HIS A 91 11.60 -1.86 -8.67
N PHE A 92 10.32 -1.70 -9.02
CA PHE A 92 9.90 -1.67 -10.42
C PHE A 92 8.66 -0.80 -10.66
N PRO A 93 8.52 -0.23 -11.88
CA PRO A 93 7.34 0.53 -12.27
C PRO A 93 6.13 -0.39 -12.42
N ALA A 94 4.96 0.11 -12.08
CA ALA A 94 3.68 -0.58 -12.23
C ALA A 94 2.57 0.40 -12.64
N ARG A 95 1.43 -0.16 -13.01
CA ARG A 95 0.19 0.60 -13.28
C ARG A 95 -0.85 0.22 -12.26
N ALA A 96 -1.33 1.20 -11.49
CA ALA A 96 -2.39 1.01 -10.54
C ALA A 96 -3.78 1.20 -11.20
N THR A 97 -4.71 0.31 -10.90
CA THR A 97 -6.11 0.37 -11.34
C THR A 97 -7.03 0.13 -10.16
N VAL A 98 -8.14 0.87 -10.08
CA VAL A 98 -9.18 0.60 -9.07
C VAL A 98 -10.04 -0.55 -9.58
N ALA A 99 -10.14 -1.62 -8.80
CA ALA A 99 -11.01 -2.73 -9.12
C ALA A 99 -12.48 -2.32 -8.97
N GLU A 100 -13.31 -2.74 -9.92
CA GLU A 100 -14.75 -2.55 -9.92
C GLU A 100 -15.46 -3.85 -9.52
N GLU A 101 -16.77 -3.79 -9.24
CA GLU A 101 -17.55 -5.01 -9.02
C GLU A 101 -17.64 -5.86 -10.29
N PRO A 102 -17.62 -7.20 -10.17
CA PRO A 102 -17.58 -8.01 -8.95
C PRO A 102 -16.16 -8.29 -8.42
N GLU A 103 -15.12 -7.86 -9.16
CA GLU A 103 -13.73 -8.17 -8.84
C GLU A 103 -13.29 -7.54 -7.52
N ARG A 104 -13.71 -6.30 -7.25
CA ARG A 104 -13.43 -5.60 -6.00
C ARG A 104 -13.81 -6.44 -4.77
N THR A 105 -15.04 -6.98 -4.76
CA THR A 105 -15.52 -7.81 -3.66
C THR A 105 -14.69 -9.09 -3.51
N ARG A 106 -14.44 -9.82 -4.61
CA ARG A 106 -13.61 -11.04 -4.57
C ARG A 106 -12.21 -10.79 -4.00
N LEU A 107 -11.54 -9.72 -4.45
CA LEU A 107 -10.20 -9.35 -4.00
C LEU A 107 -10.19 -8.92 -2.53
N PHE A 108 -11.22 -8.19 -2.10
CA PHE A 108 -11.39 -7.80 -0.71
C PHE A 108 -11.57 -9.03 0.19
N GLU A 109 -12.47 -9.95 -0.17
CA GLU A 109 -12.71 -11.19 0.59
C GLU A 109 -11.44 -12.04 0.71
N GLN A 110 -10.68 -12.17 -0.38
CA GLN A 110 -9.39 -12.86 -0.36
C GLN A 110 -8.40 -12.21 0.62
N MET A 111 -8.33 -10.88 0.63
CA MET A 111 -7.44 -10.14 1.53
C MET A 111 -7.89 -10.25 2.99
N ALA A 112 -9.19 -10.14 3.26
CA ALA A 112 -9.78 -10.30 4.57
C ALA A 112 -9.59 -11.72 5.14
N ALA A 113 -9.62 -12.76 4.29
CA ALA A 113 -9.34 -14.13 4.71
C ALA A 113 -7.89 -14.33 5.20
N GLN A 114 -6.93 -13.57 4.65
CA GLN A 114 -5.51 -13.64 5.04
C GLN A 114 -5.16 -12.65 6.16
N MET A 115 -5.84 -11.50 6.21
CA MET A 115 -5.64 -10.44 7.18
C MET A 115 -6.99 -10.04 7.77
N PRO A 116 -7.47 -10.77 8.81
CA PRO A 116 -8.82 -10.60 9.36
C PRO A 116 -9.16 -9.18 9.81
N GLY A 117 -8.17 -8.35 10.18
CA GLY A 117 -8.38 -6.95 10.55
C GLY A 117 -8.92 -6.06 9.41
N PHE A 118 -8.97 -6.54 8.15
CA PHE A 118 -9.68 -5.84 7.08
C PHE A 118 -11.20 -6.10 7.07
N ALA A 119 -11.68 -7.13 7.78
CA ALA A 119 -13.10 -7.46 7.86
C ALA A 119 -13.84 -6.73 9.00
N GLU A 120 -13.11 -6.02 9.86
CA GLU A 120 -13.63 -5.28 11.02
C GLU A 120 -14.15 -3.87 10.68
#